data_AF-A0A1Z5KXI3-F1
#
_entry.id   AF-A0A1Z5KXI3-F1
#
_cell.length_a   1.000
_cell.length_b   1.000
_cell.length_c   1.000
_cell.angle_alpha   90.00
_cell.angle_beta   90.00
_cell.angle_gamma   90.00
#
_symmetry.space_group_name_H-M   'P 1'
#
loop_
_entity.id
_entity.type
_entity.pdbx_description
1 polymer ?
#
loop_
_entity_poly.entity_id
_entity_poly.type
_entity_poly.pdbx_seq_one_letter_code
_entity_poly.pdbx_strand_id
1 'polypeptide(L)'
;MRSNTDHSQSTMGDEEDLTIPRAAMNKMIKELLPNIRIANEARELILTCCTEFIHHLSSEANDICNKQQKKTISAEHVLGALDSLGFGSYRQDAEAVLKDCKAVAAKRRRQSTRLENLGIPEEELLRQQQELFAKARQQQAELAQQEWTQMQQVAQQQLQQQMSQTEEDDEY
;
A
#
# COMPACT_ATOMS: atom_id res chain seq x y z
N MET A 1 13.63 26.21 42.22
CA MET A 1 12.49 26.10 41.30
C MET A 1 12.74 24.91 40.37
N ARG A 2 11.95 23.84 40.58
CA ARG A 2 11.58 22.75 39.66
C ARG A 2 12.68 22.13 38.78
N SER A 3 13.26 21.05 39.28
CA SER A 3 13.68 19.88 38.50
C SER A 3 12.43 19.14 38.00
N ASN A 4 12.36 18.81 36.71
CA ASN A 4 11.52 17.72 36.18
C ASN A 4 11.89 17.46 34.72
N THR A 5 12.46 16.30 34.40
CA THR A 5 12.05 15.51 33.24
C THR A 5 12.40 14.06 33.54
N ASP A 6 11.40 13.38 34.09
CA ASP A 6 11.23 11.93 34.11
C ASP A 6 11.15 11.42 32.65
N HIS A 7 11.97 10.42 32.30
CA HIS A 7 11.94 9.72 30.99
C HIS A 7 12.49 8.30 31.12
N SER A 8 12.03 7.53 32.12
CA SER A 8 12.47 6.13 32.29
C SER A 8 11.33 5.15 32.53
N GLN A 9 10.13 5.36 31.97
CA GLN A 9 9.06 4.38 32.14
C GLN A 9 7.96 4.42 31.06
N SER A 10 8.25 4.11 29.79
CA SER A 10 7.19 3.88 28.78
C SER A 10 7.52 2.96 27.58
N THR A 11 8.59 2.16 27.57
CA THR A 11 8.97 1.40 26.35
C THR A 11 8.72 -0.11 26.38
N MET A 12 8.37 -0.72 27.52
CA MET A 12 8.19 -2.18 27.59
C MET A 12 6.81 -2.69 27.11
N GLY A 13 5.81 -1.81 26.95
CA GLY A 13 4.46 -2.21 26.53
C GLY A 13 4.26 -2.35 25.02
N ASP A 14 5.07 -1.66 24.21
CA ASP A 14 4.90 -1.61 22.74
C ASP A 14 5.75 -2.66 22.00
N GLU A 15 6.76 -3.26 22.65
CA GLU A 15 7.62 -4.29 22.05
C GLU A 15 6.89 -5.63 21.87
N GLU A 16 5.94 -5.96 22.76
CA GLU A 16 5.13 -7.18 22.64
C GLU A 16 4.15 -7.15 21.44
N ASP A 17 3.86 -5.96 20.90
CA ASP A 17 2.89 -5.79 19.81
C ASP A 17 3.51 -5.81 18.40
N LEU A 18 4.84 -5.64 18.27
CA LEU A 18 5.54 -5.65 16.99
C LEU A 18 6.03 -7.06 16.62
N THR A 19 5.09 -7.94 16.29
CA THR A 19 5.39 -9.30 15.81
C THR A 19 5.06 -9.47 14.32
N ILE A 20 5.71 -10.44 13.66
CA ILE A 20 5.32 -10.85 12.31
C ILE A 20 3.86 -11.33 12.33
N PRO A 21 3.03 -10.99 11.33
CA PRO A 21 1.64 -11.44 11.30
C PRO A 21 1.54 -12.96 11.46
N ARG A 22 0.75 -13.39 12.45
CA ARG A 22 0.51 -14.81 12.78
C ARG A 22 0.15 -15.64 11.54
N ALA A 23 -0.63 -15.06 10.62
CA ALA A 23 -1.01 -15.70 9.37
C ALA A 23 0.19 -15.99 8.45
N ALA A 24 1.17 -15.07 8.36
CA ALA A 24 2.36 -15.26 7.55
C ALA A 24 3.25 -16.38 8.11
N MET A 25 3.48 -16.39 9.42
CA MET A 25 4.19 -17.48 10.11
C MET A 25 3.47 -18.81 9.93
N ASN A 26 2.15 -18.86 10.12
CA ASN A 26 1.37 -20.08 9.93
C ASN A 26 1.42 -20.61 8.51
N LYS A 27 1.45 -19.72 7.50
CA LYS A 27 1.62 -20.08 6.10
C LYS A 27 3.01 -20.70 5.87
N MET A 28 4.07 -20.05 6.35
CA MET A 28 5.44 -20.54 6.24
C MET A 28 5.61 -21.93 6.88
N ILE A 29 5.08 -22.14 8.09
CA ILE A 29 5.14 -23.45 8.76
C ILE A 29 4.46 -24.53 7.92
N LYS A 30 3.29 -24.24 7.34
CA LYS A 30 2.56 -25.21 6.50
C LYS A 30 3.28 -25.52 5.19
N GLU A 31 3.97 -24.54 4.60
CA GLU A 31 4.76 -24.74 3.37
C GLU A 31 5.97 -25.63 3.65
N LEU A 32 6.64 -25.44 4.80
CA LEU A 32 7.80 -26.25 5.19
C LEU A 32 7.41 -27.64 5.72
N LEU A 33 6.28 -27.74 6.43
CA LEU A 33 5.82 -28.96 7.13
C LEU A 33 4.34 -29.27 6.80
N PRO A 34 4.02 -29.71 5.57
CA PRO A 34 2.64 -29.75 5.05
C PRO A 34 1.69 -30.72 5.77
N ASN A 35 2.20 -31.73 6.47
CA ASN A 35 1.39 -32.78 7.08
C ASN A 35 1.68 -32.95 8.59
N ILE A 36 2.31 -31.95 9.23
CA ILE A 36 2.71 -32.03 10.63
C ILE A 36 1.83 -31.10 11.46
N ARG A 37 1.25 -31.64 12.54
CA ARG A 37 0.53 -30.85 13.53
C ARG A 37 1.54 -30.19 14.47
N ILE A 38 1.57 -28.86 14.46
CA ILE A 38 2.39 -28.05 15.38
C ILE A 38 1.49 -27.49 16.48
N ALA A 39 1.92 -27.65 17.74
CA ALA A 39 1.23 -27.12 18.91
C ALA A 39 1.15 -25.59 18.88
N ASN A 40 0.12 -25.01 19.49
CA ASN A 40 -0.06 -23.55 19.50
C ASN A 40 1.11 -22.86 20.24
N GLU A 41 1.56 -23.41 21.37
CA GLU A 41 2.70 -22.89 22.11
C GLU A 41 3.99 -22.85 21.28
N ALA A 42 4.23 -23.88 20.44
CA ALA A 42 5.38 -23.89 19.55
C ALA A 42 5.27 -22.82 18.45
N ARG A 43 4.06 -22.49 17.99
CA ARG A 43 3.82 -21.38 17.05
C ARG A 43 4.12 -20.03 17.69
N GLU A 44 3.70 -19.83 18.94
CA GLU A 44 4.04 -18.62 19.70
C GLU A 44 5.54 -18.50 19.91
N LEU A 45 6.20 -19.60 20.29
CA LEU A 45 7.65 -19.61 20.47
C LEU A 45 8.39 -19.22 19.18
N ILE A 46 7.97 -19.75 18.03
CA ILE A 46 8.57 -19.38 16.74
C ILE A 46 8.38 -17.89 16.45
N LEU A 47 7.22 -17.30 16.76
CA LEU A 47 7.01 -15.85 16.61
C LEU A 47 7.99 -15.04 17.46
N THR A 48 8.14 -15.40 18.74
CA THR A 48 9.12 -14.77 19.63
C THR A 48 10.54 -14.92 19.08
N CYS A 49 10.91 -16.12 18.60
CA CYS A 49 12.22 -16.35 17.98
C CYS A 49 12.44 -15.49 16.72
N CYS A 50 11.40 -15.26 15.91
CA CYS A 50 11.51 -14.37 14.75
C CYS A 50 11.79 -12.93 15.16
N THR A 51 11.10 -12.42 16.18
CA THR A 51 11.35 -11.07 16.72
C THR A 51 12.77 -10.96 17.27
N GLU A 52 13.19 -11.94 18.09
CA GLU A 52 14.54 -11.98 18.64
C GLU A 52 15.62 -12.10 17.56
N PHE A 53 15.36 -12.86 16.49
CA PHE A 53 16.27 -12.95 15.36
C PHE A 53 16.48 -11.58 14.69
N ILE A 54 15.41 -10.79 14.51
CA ILE A 54 15.51 -9.44 13.96
C ILE A 54 16.33 -8.54 14.89
N HIS A 55 16.09 -8.57 16.21
CA HIS A 55 16.86 -7.79 17.18
C HIS A 55 18.34 -8.18 17.20
N HIS A 56 18.63 -9.47 17.22
CA HIS A 56 19.99 -9.99 17.27
C HIS A 56 20.78 -9.60 16.02
N LEU A 57 20.19 -9.80 14.84
CA LEU A 57 20.82 -9.43 13.57
C LEU A 57 20.98 -7.91 13.43
N SER A 58 19.97 -7.13 13.83
CA SER A 58 20.01 -5.66 13.77
C SER A 58 21.07 -5.08 14.70
N SER A 59 21.25 -5.68 15.88
CA SER A 59 22.26 -5.26 16.85
C SER A 59 23.67 -5.49 16.32
N GLU A 60 23.97 -6.68 15.78
CA GLU A 60 25.28 -6.96 15.17
C GLU A 60 25.54 -6.06 13.95
N ALA A 61 24.52 -5.85 13.09
CA ALA A 61 24.65 -4.96 11.93
C ALA A 61 24.91 -3.50 12.35
N ASN A 62 24.29 -3.05 13.45
CA ASN A 62 24.53 -1.73 14.04
C ASN A 62 25.97 -1.62 14.57
N ASP A 63 26.47 -2.64 15.25
CA ASP A 63 27.85 -2.66 15.74
C ASP A 63 28.87 -2.60 14.60
N ILE A 64 28.64 -3.36 13.52
CA ILE A 64 29.46 -3.29 12.30
C ILE A 64 29.39 -1.89 11.67
N CYS A 65 28.20 -1.29 11.60
CA CYS A 65 28.01 0.08 11.10
C CYS A 65 28.83 1.10 11.89
N ASN A 66 28.77 1.02 13.23
CA ASN A 66 29.48 1.91 14.14
C ASN A 66 30.99 1.71 14.07
N LYS A 67 31.47 0.46 13.98
CA LYS A 67 32.89 0.13 13.74
C LYS A 67 33.41 0.73 12.44
N GLN A 68 32.56 0.81 11.40
CA GLN A 68 32.87 1.48 10.13
C GLN A 68 32.66 3.01 10.15
N GLN A 69 32.38 3.62 11.31
CA GLN A 69 32.15 5.06 11.47
C GLN A 69 31.02 5.60 10.58
N LYS A 70 30.00 4.78 10.31
CA LYS A 70 28.81 5.17 9.53
C LYS A 70 27.62 5.37 10.46
N LYS A 71 26.73 6.29 10.08
CA LYS A 71 25.49 6.61 10.83
C LYS A 71 24.25 5.89 10.30
N THR A 72 24.36 5.17 9.19
CA THR A 72 23.23 4.52 8.53
C THR A 72 23.60 3.08 8.24
N ILE A 73 22.79 2.15 8.75
CA ILE A 73 22.95 0.73 8.49
C ILE A 73 22.68 0.48 7.00
N SER A 74 23.67 -0.10 6.32
CA SER A 74 23.60 -0.44 4.90
C SER A 74 23.49 -1.96 4.74
N ALA A 75 23.12 -2.42 3.54
CA ALA A 75 23.01 -3.84 3.25
C ALA A 75 24.31 -4.61 3.54
N GLU A 76 25.48 -4.00 3.29
CA GLU A 76 26.78 -4.62 3.59
C GLU A 76 26.99 -4.89 5.09
N HIS A 77 26.42 -4.06 5.96
CA HIS A 77 26.51 -4.28 7.40
C HIS A 77 25.65 -5.48 7.83
N VAL A 78 24.48 -5.64 7.22
CA VAL A 78 23.59 -6.80 7.46
C VAL A 78 24.22 -8.08 6.91
N LEU A 79 24.81 -8.04 5.71
CA LEU A 79 25.53 -9.19 5.14
C LEU A 79 26.74 -9.57 6.00
N GLY A 80 27.50 -8.61 6.50
CA GLY A 80 28.58 -8.87 7.46
C GLY A 80 28.08 -9.44 8.78
N ALA A 81 26.93 -8.99 9.28
CA ALA A 81 26.33 -9.52 10.50
C ALA A 81 25.92 -10.99 10.35
N LEU A 82 25.37 -11.38 9.18
CA LEU A 82 25.07 -12.77 8.89
C LEU A 82 26.32 -13.65 9.00
N ASP A 83 27.45 -13.21 8.45
CA ASP A 83 28.72 -13.94 8.54
C ASP A 83 29.23 -14.02 9.99
N SER A 84 29.25 -12.89 10.71
CA SER A 84 29.69 -12.82 12.11
C SER A 84 28.89 -13.73 13.05
N LEU A 85 27.58 -13.83 12.83
CA LEU A 85 26.67 -14.63 13.65
C LEU A 85 26.61 -16.12 13.27
N GLY A 86 27.38 -16.53 12.24
CA GLY A 86 27.39 -17.92 11.78
C GLY A 86 26.27 -18.29 10.81
N PHE A 87 25.54 -17.30 10.28
CA PHE A 87 24.50 -17.47 9.25
C PHE A 87 25.01 -17.26 7.83
N GLY A 88 26.30 -17.50 7.57
CA GLY A 88 26.92 -17.27 6.26
C GLY A 88 26.26 -18.03 5.10
N SER A 89 25.57 -19.15 5.37
CA SER A 89 24.78 -19.86 4.36
C SER A 89 23.59 -19.05 3.82
N TYR A 90 23.07 -18.08 4.59
CA TYR A 90 21.97 -17.21 4.16
C TYR A 90 22.43 -16.04 3.31
N ARG A 91 23.74 -15.79 3.26
CA ARG A 91 24.33 -14.64 2.56
C ARG A 91 23.95 -14.60 1.08
N GLN A 92 24.02 -15.75 0.41
CA GLN A 92 23.71 -15.85 -1.02
C GLN A 92 22.27 -15.42 -1.34
N ASP A 93 21.31 -15.90 -0.54
CA ASP A 93 19.90 -15.54 -0.71
C ASP A 93 19.66 -14.06 -0.38
N ALA A 94 20.32 -13.54 0.67
CA ALA A 94 20.24 -12.12 1.02
C ALA A 94 20.81 -11.20 -0.09
N GLU A 95 21.92 -11.60 -0.73
CA GLU A 95 22.50 -10.88 -1.87
C GLU A 95 21.59 -10.89 -3.10
N ALA A 96 20.90 -12.00 -3.35
CA ALA A 96 19.90 -12.08 -4.42
C ALA A 96 18.73 -11.10 -4.18
N VAL A 97 18.19 -11.08 -2.96
CA VAL A 97 17.13 -10.12 -2.57
C VAL A 97 17.63 -8.68 -2.68
N LEU A 98 18.87 -8.39 -2.27
CA LEU A 98 19.46 -7.06 -2.41
C LEU A 98 19.53 -6.60 -3.87
N LYS A 99 19.91 -7.51 -4.78
CA LYS A 99 19.96 -7.23 -6.23
C LYS A 99 18.59 -6.86 -6.77
N ASP A 100 17.55 -7.61 -6.39
CA ASP A 100 16.17 -7.36 -6.83
C ASP A 100 15.65 -6.03 -6.26
N CYS A 101 15.90 -5.75 -4.98
CA CYS A 101 15.57 -4.46 -4.35
C CYS A 101 16.22 -3.28 -5.08
N LYS A 102 17.51 -3.40 -5.46
CA LYS A 102 18.21 -2.38 -6.25
C LYS A 102 17.58 -2.20 -7.63
N ALA A 103 17.18 -3.29 -8.30
CA ALA A 103 16.52 -3.24 -9.60
C ALA A 103 15.15 -2.54 -9.52
N VAL A 104 14.34 -2.86 -8.51
CA VAL A 104 13.04 -2.21 -8.26
C VAL A 104 13.23 -0.71 -7.98
N ALA A 105 14.17 -0.35 -7.11
CA ALA A 105 14.46 1.05 -6.81
C ALA A 105 14.94 1.83 -8.05
N ALA A 106 15.78 1.20 -8.89
CA ALA A 106 16.23 1.80 -10.16
C ALA A 106 15.07 2.00 -11.15
N LYS A 107 14.16 1.02 -11.27
CA LYS A 107 12.96 1.13 -12.11
C LYS A 107 12.07 2.29 -11.65
N ARG A 108 11.80 2.40 -10.34
CA ARG A 108 11.00 3.50 -9.77
C ARG A 108 11.62 4.87 -10.05
N ARG A 109 12.93 5.00 -9.88
CA ARG A 109 13.66 6.24 -10.20
C ARG A 109 13.54 6.61 -11.68
N ARG A 110 13.73 5.65 -12.59
CA ARG A 110 13.55 5.90 -14.04
C ARG A 110 12.13 6.33 -14.39
N GLN A 111 11.11 5.76 -13.74
CA GLN A 111 9.71 6.16 -13.93
C GLN A 111 9.46 7.59 -13.45
N SER A 112 9.99 7.98 -12.28
CA SER A 112 9.91 9.37 -11.78
C SER A 112 10.58 10.34 -12.75
N THR A 113 11.82 10.05 -13.15
CA THR A 113 12.57 10.90 -14.08
C THR A 113 11.88 11.02 -15.44
N ARG A 114 11.21 9.95 -15.91
CA ARG A 114 10.43 10.00 -17.15
C ARG A 114 9.19 10.88 -17.01
N LEU A 115 8.52 10.84 -15.85
CA LEU A 115 7.36 11.68 -15.56
C LEU A 115 7.74 13.18 -15.49
N GLU A 116 8.90 13.48 -14.91
CA GLU A 116 9.43 14.85 -14.82
C GLU A 116 9.93 15.38 -16.17
N ASN A 117 10.38 14.49 -17.06
CA ASN A 117 10.93 14.84 -18.37
C ASN A 117 10.02 14.39 -19.54
N LEU A 118 8.69 14.50 -19.39
CA LEU A 118 7.72 14.10 -20.42
C LEU A 118 7.86 14.89 -21.74
N GLY A 119 8.62 16.00 -21.76
CA GLY A 119 8.86 16.83 -22.94
C GLY A 119 7.64 17.67 -23.37
N ILE A 120 6.48 17.46 -22.74
CA ILE A 120 5.29 18.30 -22.87
C ILE A 120 5.33 19.30 -21.72
N PRO A 121 5.30 20.62 -21.98
CA PRO A 121 5.28 21.62 -20.93
C PRO A 121 4.02 21.47 -20.07
N GLU A 122 4.14 21.77 -18.77
CA GLU A 122 3.05 21.66 -17.81
C GLU A 122 1.80 22.46 -18.25
N GLU A 123 2.00 23.59 -18.90
CA GLU A 123 0.92 24.42 -19.45
C GLU A 123 0.09 23.68 -20.52
N GLU A 124 0.75 22.93 -21.41
CA GLU A 124 0.06 22.16 -22.45
C GLU A 124 -0.67 20.96 -21.85
N LEU A 125 -0.08 20.31 -20.84
CA LEU A 125 -0.76 19.24 -20.09
C LEU A 125 -2.01 19.76 -19.35
N LEU A 126 -1.91 20.94 -18.74
CA LEU A 126 -3.04 21.58 -18.07
C LEU A 126 -4.14 21.96 -19.06
N ARG A 127 -3.77 22.50 -20.23
CA ARG A 127 -4.72 22.82 -21.30
C ARG A 127 -5.49 21.58 -21.75
N GLN A 128 -4.78 20.47 -22.02
CA GLN A 128 -5.41 19.19 -22.41
C GLN A 128 -6.35 18.66 -21.32
N GLN A 129 -5.93 18.73 -20.06
CA GLN A 129 -6.79 18.33 -18.93
C GLN A 129 -8.07 19.18 -18.86
N GLN A 130 -7.95 20.50 -18.99
CA GLN A 130 -9.09 21.42 -18.95
C GLN A 130 -10.05 21.19 -20.12
N GLU A 131 -9.54 20.93 -21.32
CA GLU A 131 -10.35 20.59 -22.49
C GLU A 131 -11.14 19.30 -22.28
N LEU A 132 -10.52 18.25 -21.74
CA LEU A 132 -11.19 17.00 -21.39
C LEU A 132 -12.30 17.22 -20.35
N PHE A 133 -12.05 18.02 -19.32
CA PHE A 133 -13.08 18.35 -18.34
C PHE A 133 -14.23 19.18 -18.92
N ALA A 134 -13.94 20.14 -19.80
CA ALA A 134 -14.97 20.92 -20.47
C ALA A 134 -15.87 20.04 -21.35
N LYS A 135 -15.25 19.14 -22.13
CA LYS A 135 -15.97 18.18 -22.98
C LYS A 135 -16.86 17.24 -22.17
N ALA A 136 -16.36 16.71 -21.05
CA ALA A 136 -17.14 15.86 -20.16
C ALA A 136 -18.35 16.59 -19.57
N ARG A 137 -18.17 17.85 -19.13
CA ARG A 137 -19.28 18.69 -18.63
C ARG A 137 -20.32 18.95 -19.70
N GLN A 138 -19.89 19.26 -20.93
CA GLN A 138 -20.80 19.51 -22.03
C GLN A 138 -21.63 18.26 -22.36
N GLN A 139 -20.98 17.10 -22.46
CA GLN A 139 -21.67 15.84 -22.74
C GLN A 139 -22.70 15.50 -21.65
N GLN A 140 -22.37 15.72 -20.38
CA GLN A 140 -23.32 15.54 -19.28
C GLN A 140 -24.50 16.52 -19.36
N ALA A 141 -24.24 17.78 -19.72
CA ALA A 141 -25.29 18.77 -19.90
C ALA A 141 -26.22 18.41 -21.07
N GLU A 142 -25.67 17.94 -22.18
CA GLU A 142 -26.44 17.50 -23.35
C GLU A 142 -27.30 16.27 -23.03
N LEU A 143 -26.74 15.27 -22.34
CA LEU A 143 -27.51 14.11 -21.88
C LEU A 143 -28.62 14.51 -20.92
N ALA A 144 -28.33 15.35 -19.93
CA ALA A 144 -29.33 15.84 -18.98
C ALA A 144 -30.44 16.65 -19.69
N GLN A 145 -30.09 17.44 -20.70
CA GLN A 145 -31.09 18.14 -21.53
C GLN A 145 -31.97 17.16 -22.30
N GLN A 146 -31.38 16.14 -22.94
CA GLN A 146 -32.14 15.13 -23.68
C GLN A 146 -33.09 14.35 -22.77
N GLU A 147 -32.63 13.91 -21.59
CA GLU A 147 -33.46 13.26 -20.59
C GLU A 147 -34.60 14.15 -20.11
N TRP A 148 -34.31 15.43 -19.86
CA TRP A 148 -35.34 16.39 -19.44
C TRP A 148 -36.41 16.61 -20.52
N THR A 149 -36.00 16.78 -21.78
CA THR A 149 -36.94 16.93 -22.90
C THR A 149 -37.77 15.66 -23.12
N GLN A 150 -37.15 14.47 -23.04
CA GLN A 150 -37.87 13.21 -23.15
C GLN A 150 -38.89 13.04 -22.02
N MET A 151 -38.52 13.36 -20.77
CA MET A 151 -39.41 13.31 -19.63
C MET A 151 -40.60 14.28 -19.78
N GLN A 152 -40.36 15.49 -20.26
CA GLN A 152 -41.42 16.47 -20.52
C GLN A 152 -42.42 15.97 -21.58
N GLN A 153 -41.93 15.37 -22.66
CA GLN A 153 -42.78 14.80 -23.72
C GLN A 153 -43.63 13.63 -23.21
N VAL A 154 -43.02 12.72 -22.43
CA VAL A 154 -43.74 11.59 -21.81
C VAL A 154 -44.83 12.10 -20.86
N ALA A 155 -44.53 13.11 -20.04
CA ALA A 155 -45.51 13.70 -19.14
C ALA A 155 -46.69 14.36 -19.88
N GLN A 156 -46.43 15.08 -20.99
CA GLN A 156 -47.49 15.64 -21.83
C GLN A 156 -48.36 14.56 -22.47
N GLN A 157 -47.77 13.50 -23.02
CA GLN A 157 -48.52 12.38 -23.60
C GLN A 157 -49.40 11.69 -22.56
N GLN A 158 -48.88 11.47 -21.33
CA GLN A 158 -49.68 10.89 -20.25
C GLN A 158 -50.87 11.77 -19.89
N LEU A 159 -50.68 13.10 -19.78
CA LEU A 159 -51.79 14.02 -19.51
C LEU A 159 -52.86 13.97 -20.61
N GLN A 160 -52.43 13.89 -21.87
CA GLN A 160 -53.34 13.86 -23.02
C GLN A 160 -54.13 12.55 -23.08
N GLN A 161 -53.49 11.42 -22.77
CA GLN A 161 -54.18 10.12 -22.65
C GLN A 161 -55.17 10.09 -21.48
N GLN A 162 -54.83 10.73 -20.37
CA GLN A 162 -55.71 10.79 -19.20
C GLN A 162 -56.93 11.68 -19.49
N MET A 163 -56.75 12.82 -20.15
CA MET A 163 -57.84 13.68 -20.64
C MET A 163 -58.76 12.94 -21.62
N SER A 164 -58.23 12.23 -22.62
CA SER A 164 -59.05 11.47 -23.56
C SER A 164 -59.81 10.31 -22.91
N GLN A 165 -59.23 9.66 -21.89
CA GLN A 165 -59.94 8.63 -21.11
C GLN A 165 -61.06 9.22 -20.24
N THR A 166 -60.89 10.45 -19.75
CA THR A 166 -61.94 11.11 -18.94
C THR A 166 -63.08 11.59 -19.83
N GLU A 167 -62.78 12.01 -21.06
CA GLU A 167 -63.80 12.40 -22.07
C GLU A 167 -64.58 11.19 -22.62
N GLU A 168 -63.98 10.00 -22.72
CA GLU A 168 -64.69 8.77 -23.13
C GLU A 168 -65.61 8.20 -22.03
N ASP A 169 -65.32 8.44 -20.74
CA ASP A 169 -66.15 7.99 -19.61
C ASP A 169 -67.38 8.90 -19.36
N ASP A 170 -67.39 10.14 -19.85
CA ASP A 170 -68.51 11.10 -19.73
C ASP A 170 -69.55 11.00 -20.88
N GLU A 171 -69.37 10.10 -21.87
CA GLU A 171 -70.29 9.89 -23.01
C GLU A 171 -71.33 8.77 -22.80
N TYR A 172 -71.73 8.47 -21.55
CA TYR A 172 -72.80 7.48 -21.26
C TYR A 172 -73.88 7.97 -20.28
#